data_AF-A0A8K0SA33-F1
#
_entry.id   AF-A0A8K0SA33-F1
#
_cell.length_a   1.000
_cell.length_b   1.000
_cell.length_c   1.000
_cell.angle_alpha   90.00
_cell.angle_beta   90.00
_cell.angle_gamma   90.00
#
_symmetry.space_group_name_H-M   'P 1'
#
loop_
_entity.id
_entity.type
_entity.pdbx_description
1 polymer ?
#
loop_
_entity_poly.entity_id
_entity_poly.type
_entity_poly.pdbx_seq_one_letter_code
_entity_poly.pdbx_strand_id
1 'polypeptide(L)'
;MGSVTATPSVVKDGNGKEGCFFIFNDLSCHTTGSYRLMFWVVMISHGAEGASSGSEKRRPFLATVKSDIFNVYNAKEFPGVSELSALALSIKAQGCIKRRQVRNLH
;
A
#
# COMPACT_ATOMS: atom_id res chain seq x y z
N MET A 1 11.09 5.96 -3.33
CA MET A 1 11.20 5.35 -4.68
C MET A 1 10.36 4.08 -4.70
N GLY A 2 10.00 3.57 -5.89
CA GLY A 2 9.15 2.38 -6.05
C GLY A 2 7.72 2.68 -6.52
N SER A 3 6.81 1.73 -6.38
CA SER A 3 5.40 1.87 -6.78
C SER A 3 4.58 2.58 -5.68
N VAL A 4 4.22 3.83 -5.93
CA VAL A 4 3.42 4.67 -5.01
C VAL A 4 1.91 4.57 -5.24
N THR A 5 1.49 3.75 -6.20
CA THR A 5 0.08 3.48 -6.51
C THR A 5 -0.17 1.98 -6.39
N ALA A 6 -1.36 1.62 -5.90
CA ALA A 6 -1.81 0.23 -5.82
C ALA A 6 -3.27 0.15 -6.28
N THR A 7 -3.61 -0.91 -7.02
CA THR A 7 -5.00 -1.26 -7.34
C THR A 7 -5.60 -2.09 -6.20
N PRO A 8 -6.91 -1.96 -5.93
CA PRO A 8 -7.57 -2.78 -4.93
C PRO A 8 -7.56 -4.25 -5.34
N SER A 9 -7.33 -5.13 -4.39
CA SER A 9 -7.47 -6.59 -4.53
C SER A 9 -8.45 -7.11 -3.48
N VAL A 10 -9.41 -7.93 -3.91
CA VAL A 10 -10.35 -8.59 -3.01
C VAL A 10 -9.73 -9.91 -2.54
N VAL A 11 -9.46 -10.01 -1.24
CA VAL A 11 -8.80 -11.17 -0.62
C VAL A 11 -9.39 -11.43 0.77
N LYS A 12 -9.15 -12.63 1.29
CA LYS A 12 -9.52 -13.01 2.66
C LYS A 12 -8.41 -12.67 3.64
N ASP A 13 -8.78 -12.21 4.84
CA ASP A 13 -7.84 -11.97 5.92
C ASP A 13 -7.40 -13.27 6.63
N GLY A 14 -6.71 -13.17 7.76
CA GLY A 14 -6.28 -14.34 8.56
C GLY A 14 -7.42 -15.12 9.21
N ASN A 15 -8.62 -14.55 9.27
CA ASN A 15 -9.83 -15.17 9.82
C ASN A 15 -10.78 -15.68 8.72
N GLY A 16 -10.35 -15.62 7.44
CA GLY A 16 -11.17 -16.01 6.30
C GLY A 16 -12.22 -14.98 5.88
N LYS A 17 -12.22 -13.77 6.48
CA LYS A 17 -13.15 -12.69 6.12
C LYS A 17 -12.65 -11.96 4.89
N GLU A 18 -13.53 -11.82 3.90
CA GLU A 18 -13.22 -11.08 2.69
C GLU A 18 -13.14 -9.56 2.94
N GLY A 19 -12.18 -8.91 2.28
CA GLY A 19 -12.00 -7.47 2.29
C GLY A 19 -11.31 -6.96 1.04
N CYS A 20 -11.34 -5.65 0.87
CA CYS A 20 -10.67 -4.93 -0.22
C CYS A 20 -9.36 -4.32 0.29
N PHE A 21 -8.23 -4.81 -0.22
CA PHE A 21 -6.90 -4.43 0.25
C PHE A 21 -6.10 -3.71 -0.84
N PHE A 22 -5.36 -2.68 -0.45
CA PHE A 22 -4.38 -1.99 -1.28
C PHE A 22 -2.98 -2.38 -0.78
N ILE A 23 -2.17 -2.97 -1.64
CA ILE A 23 -0.90 -3.59 -1.26
C ILE A 23 0.25 -2.78 -1.85
N PHE A 24 1.15 -2.29 -0.99
CA PHE A 24 2.34 -1.53 -1.37
C PHE A 24 3.59 -2.32 -0.98
N ASN A 25 4.03 -3.24 -1.85
CA ASN A 25 5.17 -4.11 -1.58
C ASN A 25 6.51 -3.61 -2.13
N ASP A 26 6.51 -2.48 -2.87
CA ASP A 26 7.70 -1.86 -3.44
C ASP A 26 7.78 -0.39 -3.05
N LEU A 27 8.05 -0.13 -1.77
CA LEU A 27 8.34 1.21 -1.25
C LEU A 27 9.76 1.22 -0.69
N SER A 28 10.56 2.20 -1.09
CA SER A 28 11.90 2.43 -0.52
C SER A 28 12.12 3.88 -0.13
N CYS A 29 12.81 4.07 0.99
CA CYS A 29 13.36 5.35 1.44
C CYS A 29 14.86 5.17 1.68
N HIS A 30 15.67 6.15 1.27
CA HIS A 30 17.13 6.06 1.25
C HIS A 30 17.77 7.05 2.23
N THR A 31 16.97 7.94 2.81
CA THR A 31 17.42 8.93 3.79
C THR A 31 16.98 8.47 5.17
N THR A 32 17.94 8.37 6.08
CA THR A 32 17.68 8.06 7.49
C THR A 32 16.76 9.09 8.13
N GLY A 33 15.83 8.62 8.96
CA GLY A 33 14.89 9.49 9.67
C GLY A 33 13.58 8.81 10.03
N SER A 34 12.69 9.57 10.67
CA SER A 34 11.36 9.12 11.06
C SER A 34 10.31 9.67 10.11
N TYR A 35 9.48 8.80 9.55
CA TYR A 35 8.52 9.14 8.50
C TYR A 35 7.14 8.57 8.79
N ARG A 36 6.15 9.10 8.08
CA ARG A 36 4.80 8.52 7.96
C ARG A 36 4.43 8.41 6.49
N LEU A 37 3.68 7.38 6.15
CA LEU A 37 3.03 7.26 4.85
C LEU A 37 1.65 7.92 4.92
N MET A 38 1.30 8.68 3.89
CA MET A 38 -0.05 9.20 3.69
C MET A 38 -0.67 8.51 2.49
N PHE A 39 -1.79 7.86 2.69
CA PHE A 39 -2.52 7.14 1.66
C PHE A 39 -3.75 7.93 1.25
N TRP A 40 -4.03 7.94 -0.05
CA TRP A 40 -5.24 8.49 -0.64
C TRP A 40 -5.94 7.42 -1.44
N VAL A 41 -7.24 7.24 -1.19
CA VAL A 41 -8.08 6.40 -2.03
C VAL A 41 -8.76 7.32 -3.03
N VAL A 42 -8.53 7.07 -4.31
CA VAL A 42 -9.06 7.88 -5.41
C VAL A 42 -9.94 7.00 -6.28
N MET A 43 -11.18 7.45 -6.53
CA MET A 43 -12.05 6.87 -7.54
C MET A 43 -11.75 7.52 -8.89
N ILE A 44 -11.23 6.72 -9.82
CA ILE A 44 -11.02 7.13 -11.20
C ILE A 44 -12.31 6.80 -11.96
N SER A 45 -13.07 7.81 -12.35
CA SER A 45 -14.19 7.61 -13.27
C SER A 45 -13.72 7.85 -14.70
N HIS A 46 -13.87 6.85 -15.56
CA HIS A 46 -13.89 7.11 -17.00
C HIS A 46 -15.17 7.89 -17.29
N GLY A 47 -15.03 9.09 -17.86
CA GLY A 47 -16.18 9.92 -18.20
C GLY A 47 -17.15 9.10 -19.04
N ALA A 48 -18.39 8.94 -18.57
CA ALA A 48 -19.46 8.58 -19.47
C ALA A 48 -19.68 9.82 -20.33
N GLU A 49 -19.24 9.71 -21.58
CA GLU A 49 -19.95 10.25 -22.75
C GLU A 49 -21.45 10.44 -22.39
N GLY A 50 -21.92 11.68 -22.22
CA GLY A 50 -23.36 11.97 -22.22
C GLY A 50 -24.07 12.43 -20.94
N ALA A 51 -23.39 12.86 -19.86
CA ALA A 51 -24.09 13.53 -18.75
C ALA A 51 -24.08 15.05 -18.88
N SER A 52 -24.93 15.56 -19.76
CA SER A 52 -25.44 16.92 -19.69
C SER A 52 -26.20 17.12 -18.38
N SER A 53 -26.04 18.30 -17.78
CA SER A 53 -26.86 18.86 -16.69
C SER A 53 -26.46 18.52 -15.24
N GLY A 54 -26.06 19.57 -14.52
CA GLY A 54 -26.44 19.74 -13.12
C GLY A 54 -25.63 18.98 -12.07
N SER A 55 -24.64 19.67 -11.51
CA SER A 55 -24.32 19.60 -10.07
C SER A 55 -24.03 18.23 -9.45
N GLU A 56 -22.86 17.64 -9.74
CA GLU A 56 -22.00 17.16 -8.66
C GLU A 56 -20.55 17.14 -9.14
N LYS A 57 -19.71 18.05 -8.63
CA LYS A 57 -18.25 17.97 -8.82
C LYS A 57 -17.79 16.65 -8.19
N ARG A 58 -17.76 15.58 -8.99
CA ARG A 58 -17.36 14.23 -8.57
C ARG A 58 -16.05 14.33 -7.79
N ARG A 59 -16.10 14.18 -6.47
CA ARG A 59 -14.91 14.27 -5.61
C ARG A 59 -14.09 13.01 -5.86
N PRO A 60 -12.92 13.12 -6.51
CA PRO A 60 -12.16 11.92 -6.87
C PRO A 60 -11.55 11.27 -5.63
N PHE A 61 -11.35 12.01 -4.54
CA PHE A 61 -10.82 11.50 -3.28
C PHE A 61 -11.93 10.92 -2.40
N LEU A 62 -11.85 9.61 -2.11
CA LEU A 62 -12.78 8.89 -1.26
C LEU A 62 -12.38 8.95 0.22
N ALA A 63 -11.09 8.76 0.50
CA ALA A 63 -10.58 8.68 1.86
C ALA A 63 -9.08 9.00 1.92
N THR A 64 -8.62 9.38 3.11
CA THR A 64 -7.19 9.50 3.42
C THR A 64 -6.89 8.87 4.77
N VAL A 65 -5.70 8.30 4.91
CA VAL A 65 -5.21 7.76 6.17
C VAL A 65 -3.69 7.96 6.26
N LYS A 66 -3.19 8.15 7.48
CA LYS A 66 -1.74 8.21 7.76
C LYS A 66 -1.31 6.96 8.52
N SER A 67 -0.15 6.43 8.20
CA SER A 67 0.47 5.36 8.99
C SER A 67 0.96 5.87 10.34
N ASP A 68 1.31 4.92 11.20
CA ASP A 68 2.20 5.16 12.32
C ASP A 68 3.60 5.58 11.83
N ILE A 69 4.39 6.12 12.76
CA ILE A 69 5.77 6.51 12.48
C ILE A 69 6.60 5.26 12.28
N PHE A 70 7.41 5.26 11.22
CA PHE A 70 8.44 4.26 10.99
C PHE A 70 9.80 4.92 10.80
N ASN A 71 10.87 4.20 11.14
CA ASN A 71 12.23 4.69 11.03
C ASN A 71 12.93 4.07 9.82
N VAL A 72 13.64 4.90 9.08
CA VAL A 72 14.58 4.48 8.05
C VAL A 72 15.96 4.52 8.67
N TYR A 73 16.61 3.37 8.71
CA TYR A 73 17.92 3.17 9.32
C TYR A 73 19.02 3.17 8.26
N ASN A 74 20.24 3.55 8.67
CA ASN A 74 21.42 3.25 7.87
C ASN A 74 21.79 1.76 8.03
N ALA A 75 22.77 1.29 7.26
CA ALA A 75 23.16 -0.12 7.28
C ALA A 75 23.66 -0.61 8.65
N LYS A 76 24.25 0.27 9.48
CA LYS A 76 24.83 -0.12 10.78
C LYS A 76 23.77 -0.25 11.87
N GLU A 77 22.72 0.56 11.80
CA GLU A 77 21.66 0.63 12.81
C GLU A 77 20.42 -0.18 12.42
N PHE A 78 20.42 -0.80 11.25
CA PHE A 78 19.26 -1.55 10.76
C PHE A 78 19.01 -2.79 11.63
N PRO A 79 17.85 -2.89 12.31
CA PRO A 79 17.56 -3.99 13.23
C PRO A 79 17.25 -5.32 12.52
N GLY A 80 17.30 -5.35 11.19
CA GLY A 80 16.90 -6.48 10.36
C GLY A 80 15.49 -6.33 9.81
N VAL A 81 15.10 -7.29 8.98
CA VAL A 81 13.78 -7.32 8.32
C VAL A 81 12.79 -8.04 9.24
N SER A 82 11.72 -7.36 9.61
CA SER A 82 10.63 -7.98 10.37
C SER A 82 10.00 -9.16 9.62
N GLU A 83 9.51 -10.13 10.40
CA GLU A 83 8.68 -11.20 9.87
C GLU A 83 7.35 -10.66 9.34
N LEU A 84 6.74 -11.42 8.43
CA LEU A 84 5.42 -11.07 7.90
C LEU A 84 4.37 -11.30 8.99
N SER A 85 3.43 -10.37 9.13
CA SER A 85 2.26 -10.55 9.99
C SER A 85 1.35 -11.67 9.45
N ALA A 86 0.48 -12.21 10.31
CA ALA A 86 -0.51 -13.21 9.91
C ALA A 86 -1.39 -12.74 8.74
N LEU A 87 -1.78 -11.47 8.72
CA LEU A 87 -2.51 -10.86 7.61
C LEU A 87 -1.68 -10.90 6.31
N ALA A 88 -0.42 -10.47 6.36
CA ALA A 88 0.45 -10.48 5.18
C ALA A 88 0.73 -11.90 4.67
N LEU A 89 0.81 -12.90 5.56
CA LEU A 89 0.94 -14.30 5.17
C LEU A 89 -0.33 -14.82 4.46
N SER A 90 -1.51 -14.52 4.99
CA SER A 90 -2.79 -14.91 4.36
C SER A 90 -2.95 -14.29 2.96
N ILE A 91 -2.63 -13.00 2.82
CA ILE A 91 -2.69 -12.30 1.53
C ILE A 91 -1.63 -12.85 0.55
N LYS A 92 -0.42 -13.19 1.05
CA LYS A 92 0.63 -13.83 0.25
C LYS A 92 0.20 -15.20 -0.28
N ALA A 93 -0.48 -16.02 0.54
CA ALA A 93 -0.99 -17.32 0.13
C ALA A 93 -2.02 -17.23 -1.02
N GLN A 94 -2.68 -16.08 -1.16
CA GLN A 94 -3.62 -15.76 -2.24
C GLN A 94 -2.93 -15.13 -3.47
N GLY A 95 -1.59 -15.06 -3.50
CA GLY A 95 -0.82 -14.60 -4.66
C GLY A 95 -0.64 -13.09 -4.77
N CYS A 96 -1.16 -12.31 -3.82
CA CYS A 96 -1.19 -10.85 -3.92
C CYS A 96 0.05 -10.14 -3.36
N ILE A 97 0.94 -10.85 -2.64
CA ILE A 97 2.22 -10.31 -2.16
C ILE A 97 3.38 -11.08 -2.77
N LYS A 98 4.26 -10.37 -3.48
CA LYS A 98 5.60 -10.85 -3.84
C LYS A 98 6.61 -10.19 -2.91
N ARG A 99 7.33 -10.96 -2.10
CA ARG A 99 8.39 -10.43 -1.23
C ARG A 99 9.58 -10.11 -2.12
N ARG A 100 10.07 -8.86 -2.08
CA ARG A 100 11.34 -8.51 -2.71
C ARG A 100 12.45 -9.30 -1.99
N GLN A 101 13.21 -10.12 -2.72
CA GLN A 101 14.43 -10.71 -2.16
C GLN A 101 15.38 -9.56 -1.84
N VAL A 102 15.80 -9.45 -0.58
CA VAL A 102 16.93 -8.59 -0.23
C VAL A 102 18.15 -9.26 -0.86
N ARG A 103 18.75 -8.61 -1.87
CA ARG A 103 20.06 -9.02 -2.36
C ARG A 103 21.00 -8.85 -1.17
N ASN A 104 21.51 -9.95 -0.62
CA ASN A 104 22.57 -9.90 0.36
C ASN A 104 23.72 -9.09 -0.26
N LEU A 105 23.99 -7.92 0.33
CA LEU A 105 25.24 -7.21 0.11
C LEU A 105 26.32 -8.07 0.77
N HIS A 106 27.00 -8.88 -0.05
CA HIS A 106 28.29 -9.46 0.30
C HIS A 106 29.38 -8.44 -0.06
#